data_AF-A0A537QNX9-F1
#
_entry.id   AF-A0A537QNX9-F1
#
_cell.length_a   1.000
_cell.length_b   1.000
_cell.length_c   1.000
_cell.angle_alpha   90.00
_cell.angle_beta   90.00
_cell.angle_gamma   90.00
#
_symmetry.space_group_name_H-M   'P 1'
#
loop_
_entity.id
_entity.type
_entity.pdbx_description
1 polymer ?
#
loop_
_entity_poly.entity_id
_entity_poly.type
_entity_poly.pdbx_seq_one_letter_code
_entity_poly.pdbx_strand_id
1 'polypeptide(L)'
;MLAEARRKAAQQNFSVRFEEADAEQLPFPPDSFDLAVSRHVLWTLPHPEAAIDEWIRVLRPGGRLVVVDGQFDPGSLVEPAQNARTSAE
;
A
#
# COMPACT_ATOMS: atom_id res chain seq x y z
N MET A 1 14.05 -0.13 -4.45
CA MET A 1 13.44 0.70 -3.39
C MET A 1 13.98 0.39 -1.99
N LEU A 2 14.07 -0.88 -1.58
CA LEU A 2 14.53 -1.24 -0.21
C LEU A 2 15.97 -0.79 0.11
N ALA A 3 16.90 -0.83 -0.85
CA ALA A 3 18.27 -0.34 -0.64
C ALA A 3 18.29 1.14 -0.24
N GLU A 4 17.48 1.97 -0.91
CA GLU A 4 17.36 3.40 -0.60
C GLU A 4 16.67 3.65 0.74
N ALA A 5 15.66 2.85 1.10
CA ALA A 5 15.01 2.93 2.40
C ALA A 5 15.97 2.59 3.55
N ARG A 6 16.78 1.52 3.39
CA ARG A 6 17.85 1.16 4.33
C ARG A 6 18.87 2.28 4.48
N ARG A 7 19.31 2.88 3.36
CA ARG A 7 20.24 4.01 3.36
C ARG A 7 19.69 5.19 4.16
N LYS A 8 18.44 5.59 3.93
CA LYS A 8 17.77 6.69 4.67
C LYS A 8 17.62 6.38 6.15
N ALA A 9 17.22 5.16 6.52
CA ALA A 9 17.10 4.75 7.92
C ALA A 9 18.45 4.79 8.66
N ALA A 10 19.53 4.31 8.02
CA ALA A 10 20.87 4.36 8.58
C ALA A 10 21.36 5.79 8.82
N GLN A 11 21.07 6.72 7.90
CA GLN A 11 21.43 8.14 8.07
C GLN A 11 20.73 8.82 9.24
N GLN A 12 19.54 8.33 9.62
CA GLN A 12 18.75 8.86 10.73
C GLN A 12 18.91 8.03 12.02
N ASN A 13 19.79 7.03 12.02
CA ASN A 13 19.98 6.08 13.12
C ASN A 13 18.69 5.37 13.58
N PHE A 14 17.76 5.09 12.66
CA PHE A 14 16.55 4.34 12.98
C PHE A 14 16.81 2.83 12.94
N SER A 15 16.38 2.14 14.00
CA SER A 15 16.35 0.67 14.03
C SER A 15 15.08 0.17 13.34
N VAL A 16 15.18 -0.19 12.06
CA VAL A 16 14.06 -0.66 11.24
C VAL A 16 14.47 -1.91 10.47
N ARG A 17 13.62 -2.95 10.51
CA ARG A 17 13.73 -4.12 9.64
C ARG A 17 12.95 -3.87 8.35
N PHE A 18 13.57 -4.18 7.21
CA PHE A 18 12.92 -4.15 5.90
C PHE A 18 12.83 -5.57 5.36
N GLU A 19 11.66 -5.92 4.82
CA GLU A 19 11.33 -7.22 4.24
C GLU A 19 10.82 -6.99 2.81
N GLU A 20 11.19 -7.87 1.88
CA GLU A 20 10.57 -7.95 0.55
C GLU A 20 9.60 -9.12 0.56
N ALA A 21 8.31 -8.85 0.32
CA ALA A 21 7.27 -9.85 0.38
C ALA A 21 6.10 -9.44 -0.53
N ASP A 22 5.28 -10.42 -0.89
CA ASP A 22 3.98 -10.19 -1.48
C ASP A 22 3.04 -9.59 -0.42
N ALA A 23 2.35 -8.50 -0.76
CA ALA A 23 1.41 -7.84 0.14
C ALA A 23 0.15 -8.69 0.39
N GLU A 24 -0.17 -9.65 -0.48
CA GLU A 24 -1.26 -10.60 -0.34
C GLU A 24 -0.84 -11.86 0.43
N GLN A 25 0.47 -12.08 0.66
CA GLN A 25 1.02 -13.25 1.35
C GLN A 25 2.28 -12.88 2.16
N LEU A 26 2.08 -12.38 3.37
CA LEU A 26 3.13 -11.92 4.25
C LEU A 26 3.82 -13.08 5.00
N PRO A 27 5.16 -13.08 5.12
CA PRO A 27 5.94 -14.11 5.80
C PRO A 27 5.93 -13.94 7.33
N PHE A 28 4.79 -13.52 7.89
CA PHE A 28 4.63 -13.29 9.34
C PHE A 28 3.54 -14.19 9.92
N PRO A 29 3.72 -14.71 11.14
CA PRO A 29 2.66 -15.44 11.82
C PRO A 29 1.47 -14.50 12.13
N PRO A 30 0.28 -15.06 12.40
CA PRO A 30 -0.83 -14.25 12.88
C PRO A 30 -0.45 -13.52 14.18
N ASP A 31 -1.15 -12.43 14.49
CA ASP A 31 -0.99 -11.69 15.75
C ASP A 31 0.44 -11.15 16.01
N SER A 32 1.16 -10.79 14.95
CA SER A 32 2.55 -10.32 15.01
C SER A 32 2.68 -8.83 15.33
N PHE A 33 1.73 -8.00 14.88
CA PHE A 33 1.84 -6.55 14.91
C PHE A 33 0.66 -5.90 15.63
N ASP A 34 0.92 -4.75 16.26
CA ASP A 34 -0.12 -3.92 16.88
C ASP A 34 -0.75 -2.93 15.88
N LEU A 35 -0.02 -2.56 14.82
CA LEU A 35 -0.42 -1.59 13.81
C LEU A 35 0.14 -1.95 12.44
N ALA A 36 -0.71 -1.87 11.42
CA ALA A 36 -0.34 -1.95 10.01
C ALA A 36 -0.74 -0.65 9.31
N VAL A 37 0.13 -0.12 8.46
CA VAL A 37 -0.12 1.12 7.72
C VAL A 37 0.12 0.86 6.24
N SER A 38 -0.91 1.09 5.43
CA SER A 38 -0.84 1.08 3.97
C SER A 38 -1.03 2.51 3.46
N ARG A 39 -0.16 2.97 2.55
CA ARG A 39 -0.20 4.33 1.99
C ARG A 39 -0.06 4.30 0.48
N HIS A 40 -1.13 4.64 -0.23
CA HIS A 40 -1.20 4.71 -1.70
C HIS A 40 -0.83 3.39 -2.39
N VAL A 41 -1.32 2.27 -1.86
CA VAL A 41 -1.02 0.91 -2.35
C VAL A 41 -2.29 0.17 -2.78
N LEU A 42 -3.39 0.32 -2.06
CA LEU A 42 -4.54 -0.59 -2.15
C LEU A 42 -5.14 -0.61 -3.55
N TRP A 43 -5.26 0.57 -4.18
CA TRP A 43 -5.78 0.72 -5.55
C TRP A 43 -4.91 0.07 -6.65
N THR A 44 -3.65 -0.28 -6.34
CA THR A 44 -2.72 -0.91 -7.28
C THR A 44 -2.68 -2.43 -7.18
N LEU A 45 -3.29 -3.00 -6.13
CA LEU A 45 -3.23 -4.44 -5.89
C LEU A 45 -4.20 -5.18 -6.80
N PRO A 46 -3.83 -6.37 -7.31
CA PRO A 46 -4.72 -7.18 -8.11
C PRO A 46 -5.89 -7.74 -7.27
N HIS A 47 -5.65 -8.10 -6.00
CA HIS A 47 -6.69 -8.57 -5.08
C HIS A 47 -6.64 -7.81 -3.75
N PRO A 48 -7.17 -6.56 -3.71
CA PRO A 48 -7.07 -5.71 -2.52
C PRO A 48 -7.76 -6.31 -1.29
N GLU A 49 -8.84 -7.09 -1.47
CA GLU A 49 -9.51 -7.80 -0.37
C GLU A 49 -8.59 -8.86 0.27
N ALA A 50 -7.90 -9.66 -0.55
CA ALA A 50 -6.96 -10.67 -0.06
C ALA A 50 -5.79 -10.03 0.73
N ALA A 51 -5.29 -8.88 0.26
CA ALA A 51 -4.28 -8.13 0.98
C ALA A 51 -4.79 -7.59 2.32
N ILE A 52 -6.01 -7.03 2.37
CA ILE A 52 -6.61 -6.56 3.62
C ILE A 52 -6.77 -7.72 4.61
N ASP A 53 -7.28 -8.86 4.17
CA ASP A 53 -7.41 -10.06 5.01
C ASP A 53 -6.05 -10.51 5.56
N GLU A 54 -5.02 -10.52 4.71
CA GLU A 54 -3.66 -10.87 5.11
C GLU A 54 -3.06 -9.86 6.11
N TRP A 55 -3.32 -8.56 5.92
CA TRP A 55 -2.87 -7.52 6.85
C TRP A 55 -3.60 -7.60 8.18
N ILE A 56 -4.89 -7.93 8.18
CA ILE A 56 -5.67 -8.17 9.41
C ILE A 56 -5.17 -9.43 10.11
N ARG A 57 -4.86 -10.51 9.39
CA ARG A 57 -4.34 -11.76 9.95
C ARG A 57 -3.08 -11.54 10.79
N VAL A 58 -2.15 -10.71 10.31
CA VAL A 58 -0.89 -10.43 11.02
C VAL A 58 -1.05 -9.43 12.17
N LEU A 59 -2.22 -8.80 12.32
CA LEU A 59 -2.52 -7.92 13.45
C LEU A 59 -3.02 -8.73 14.64
N ARG A 60 -2.56 -8.35 15.84
CA ARG A 60 -3.08 -8.90 17.11
C ARG A 60 -4.56 -8.58 17.30
N PRO A 61 -5.29 -9.32 18.15
CA PRO A 61 -6.63 -8.90 18.56
C PRO A 61 -6.60 -7.48 19.15
N GLY A 62 -7.40 -6.57 18.59
CA GLY A 62 -7.40 -5.15 18.95
C GLY A 62 -6.35 -4.29 18.25
N GLY A 63 -5.51 -4.88 17.41
CA GLY A 63 -4.60 -4.17 16.51
C GLY A 63 -5.35 -3.34 15.47
N ARG A 64 -4.65 -2.40 14.83
CA ARG A 64 -5.26 -1.45 13.89
C ARG A 64 -4.64 -1.53 12.51
N LEU A 65 -5.51 -1.47 11.49
CA LEU A 65 -5.11 -1.21 10.12
C LEU A 65 -5.44 0.25 9.78
N VAL A 66 -4.46 1.00 9.28
CA VAL A 66 -4.62 2.36 8.77
C VAL A 66 -4.34 2.37 7.28
N VAL A 67 -5.36 2.71 6.49
CA VAL A 67 -5.24 2.83 5.03
C VAL A 67 -5.34 4.30 4.65
N VAL A 68 -4.33 4.79 3.95
CA VAL A 68 -4.32 6.13 3.35
C VAL A 68 -4.30 5.95 1.85
N ASP A 69 -5.44 6.15 1.19
CA ASP A 69 -5.55 5.99 -0.26
C ASP A 69 -6.42 7.06 -0.91
N GLY A 70 -6.38 7.13 -2.25
CA GLY A 70 -7.20 8.02 -3.04
C GLY A 70 -8.65 7.54 -3.08
N GLN A 71 -9.60 8.45 -2.87
CA GLN A 71 -10.99 8.18 -3.19
C GLN A 71 -11.20 8.48 -4.68
N PHE A 72 -11.37 7.44 -5.49
CA PHE A 72 -11.73 7.62 -6.89
C PHE A 72 -13.19 8.05 -6.98
N ASP A 73 -13.43 9.21 -7.58
CA ASP A 73 -14.76 9.70 -7.92
C ASP A 73 -14.91 9.73 -9.45
N PRO A 74 -15.65 8.79 -10.06
CA PRO A 74 -15.90 8.79 -11.49
C PRO A 74 -16.56 10.09 -11.99
N GLY A 75 -17.34 10.77 -11.14
CA GLY A 75 -17.98 12.05 -11.46
C GLY A 75 -17.00 13.23 -11.48
N SER A 76 -15.78 13.05 -10.97
CA SER A 76 -14.69 14.04 -11.06
C SER A 76 -13.91 13.97 -12.37
N LEU A 77 -14.17 12.95 -13.20
CA LEU A 77 -13.64 12.92 -14.56
C LEU A 77 -14.33 14.03 -15.36
N VAL A 78 -13.62 15.14 -15.58
CA VAL A 78 -14.03 16.14 -16.55
C VAL A 78 -13.97 15.48 -17.92
N GLU A 79 -15.05 15.55 -18.70
CA GLU A 79 -15.01 15.08 -20.09
C GLU A 79 -13.80 15.69 -20.79
N PRO A 80 -13.00 14.90 -21.53
CA PRO A 80 -11.93 15.46 -22.31
C PRO A 80 -12.53 16.55 -23.21
N ALA A 81 -11.97 17.76 -23.16
CA ALA A 81 -12.40 18.82 -24.06
C ALA A 81 -12.45 18.26 -25.49
N GLN A 82 -13.50 18.56 -26.25
CA GLN A 82 -13.79 18.02 -27.60
C GLN A 82 -12.66 18.22 -28.63
N ASN A 83 -11.57 18.90 -28.23
CA ASN A 83 -10.40 19.23 -29.03
C ASN A 83 -9.13 18.50 -28.56
N ALA A 84 -9.23 17.56 -27.62
CA ALA A 84 -8.14 16.68 -27.26
C ALA A 84 -7.78 15.85 -28.50
N ARG A 85 -6.72 16.26 -29.20
CA ARG A 85 -6.18 15.55 -30.35
C ARG A 85 -5.98 14.09 -29.94
N THR A 86 -6.84 13.22 -30.42
CA THR A 86 -6.59 11.80 -30.41
C THR A 86 -5.35 11.63 -31.26
N SER A 87 -4.22 11.29 -30.65
CA SER A 87 -3.08 10.76 -31.38
C SER A 87 -3.53 9.40 -31.93
N ALA A 88 -4.17 9.43 -33.10
CA ALA A 88 -4.23 8.28 -33.97
C ALA A 88 -2.80 7.98 -34.42
N GLU A 89 -2.49 6.69 -34.41
CA GLU A 89 -1.23 6.07 -34.85
C GLU A 89 -0.78 6.52 -36.25
#